data_AF-A0A484ZIA0-F1
#
_entry.id   AF-A0A484ZIA0-F1
#
_cell.length_a   1.000
_cell.length_b   1.000
_cell.length_c   1.000
_cell.angle_alpha   90.00
_cell.angle_beta   90.00
_cell.angle_gamma   90.00
#
_symmetry.space_group_name_H-M   'P 1'
#
loop_
_entity.id
_entity.type
_entity.pdbx_description
1 polymer ?
#
loop_
_entity_poly.entity_id
_entity_poly.type
_entity_poly.pdbx_seq_one_letter_code
_entity_poly.pdbx_strand_id
1 'polypeptide(L)' 'MKVILPDFGRANVMVVGDVMLDRYWHGPASRISPEAPVPVVKVNTVEDRPGGAANVAMNIASLGRIFPTGWINRYG' A
#
# COMPACT_ATOMS: atom_id res chain seq x y z
N MET A 1 -2.71 26.25 17.68
CA MET A 1 -1.46 25.54 18.03
C MET A 1 -0.79 25.17 16.72
N LYS A 2 0.41 25.69 16.44
CA LYS A 2 1.13 25.45 15.17
C LYS A 2 2.06 24.26 15.39
N VAL A 3 1.82 23.14 14.71
CA VAL A 3 2.74 21.99 14.74
C VAL A 3 3.93 22.35 13.89
N ILE A 4 5.12 22.32 14.48
CA ILE A 4 6.40 22.49 13.78
C ILE A 4 6.96 21.09 13.58
N LEU A 5 7.07 20.66 12.32
CA LEU A 5 7.71 19.39 12.00
C LEU A 5 9.24 19.60 11.98
N PRO A 6 10.02 18.65 12.55
CA PRO A 6 11.47 18.69 12.43
C PRO A 6 11.90 18.45 10.97
N ASP A 7 13.10 18.92 10.63
CA ASP A 7 13.68 18.71 9.31
C ASP A 7 14.18 17.26 9.16
N PHE A 8 13.53 16.50 8.29
CA PHE A 8 13.90 15.12 7.96
C PHE A 8 14.90 15.02 6.80
N GLY A 9 15.30 16.15 6.21
CA GLY A 9 16.19 16.26 5.06
C GLY A 9 17.60 15.73 5.25
N ARG A 10 17.99 15.28 6.46
CA ARG A 10 19.26 14.60 6.78
C ARG A 10 19.15 13.15 7.25
N ALA A 11 17.94 12.61 7.43
CA ALA A 11 17.74 11.26 7.98
C ALA A 11 17.96 10.17 6.93
N ASN A 12 18.84 9.21 7.17
CA ASN A 12 19.00 8.05 6.27
C ASN A 12 18.18 6.88 6.85
N VAL A 13 17.22 6.37 6.08
CA VAL A 13 16.31 5.30 6.52
C VAL A 13 16.38 4.14 5.51
N MET A 14 16.64 2.94 6.02
CA MET A 14 16.56 1.69 5.27
C MET A 14 15.33 0.92 5.71
N VAL A 15 14.49 0.54 4.75
CA VAL A 15 13.29 -0.29 5.02
C VAL A 15 13.63 -1.72 4.65
N VAL A 16 13.48 -2.64 5.60
CA VAL A 16 13.68 -4.08 5.41
C VAL A 16 12.40 -4.80 5.82
N GLY A 17 11.86 -5.60 4.92
CA GLY A 17 10.64 -6.36 5.13
C GLY A 17 10.01 -6.75 3.80
N ASP A 18 8.90 -7.48 3.87
CA ASP A 18 8.22 -7.99 2.69
C ASP A 18 7.46 -6.88 1.94
N VAL A 19 7.60 -6.90 0.63
CA VAL A 19 6.80 -6.06 -0.26
C VAL A 19 5.59 -6.85 -0.71
N MET A 20 4.42 -6.21 -0.67
CA MET A 20 3.16 -6.80 -1.15
C MET A 20 2.39 -5.80 -2.00
N LEU A 21 1.42 -6.29 -2.77
CA LEU A 21 0.48 -5.47 -3.54
C LEU A 21 -0.88 -5.51 -2.86
N ASP A 22 -1.35 -4.35 -2.41
CA ASP A 22 -2.69 -4.21 -1.85
C ASP A 22 -3.64 -3.89 -3.01
N ARG A 23 -4.47 -4.87 -3.39
CA ARG A 23 -5.47 -4.72 -4.46
C ARG A 23 -6.86 -4.53 -3.87
N TYR A 24 -7.51 -3.44 -4.24
CA TYR A 24 -8.85 -3.08 -3.83
C TYR A 24 -9.83 -3.29 -4.99
N TRP A 25 -10.90 -4.03 -4.73
CA TRP A 25 -12.02 -4.21 -5.67
C TRP A 25 -13.22 -3.42 -5.19
N HIS A 26 -13.70 -2.51 -6.02
CA HIS A 26 -14.88 -1.72 -5.74
C HIS A 26 -16.01 -2.14 -6.68
N GLY A 27 -17.23 -2.11 -6.16
CA GLY A 27 -18.43 -2.42 -6.93
C GLY A 27 -19.66 -2.60 -6.04
N PRO A 28 -20.88 -2.41 -6.58
CA PRO A 28 -22.09 -2.67 -5.82
C PRO A 28 -22.30 -4.17 -5.59
N ALA A 29 -22.84 -4.51 -4.41
CA ALA A 29 -23.23 -5.87 -4.02
C ALA A 29 -24.77 -5.98 -3.92
N SER A 30 -25.46 -5.82 -5.05
CA SER A 30 -26.92 -5.67 -5.07
C SER A 30 -27.71 -7.00 -5.03
N ARG A 31 -27.04 -8.15 -5.07
CA ARG A 31 -27.70 -9.46 -5.04
C ARG A 31 -26.95 -10.47 -4.16
N ILE A 32 -27.69 -11.46 -3.67
CA ILE A 32 -27.16 -12.65 -3.00
C ILE A 32 -26.96 -13.77 -4.03
N SER A 33 -25.93 -14.59 -3.85
CA SER A 33 -25.66 -15.74 -4.70
C SER A 33 -26.78 -16.79 -4.57
N PRO A 34 -27.24 -17.41 -5.67
CA PRO A 34 -28.16 -18.54 -5.59
C PRO A 34 -27.49 -19.81 -5.04
N GLU A 35 -26.16 -19.91 -5.08
CA GLU A 35 -25.39 -21.09 -4.66
C GLU A 35 -25.07 -21.11 -3.14
N ALA A 36 -25.08 -19.96 -2.49
CA ALA A 36 -24.77 -19.81 -1.06
C ALA A 36 -25.24 -18.44 -0.55
N PRO A 37 -25.51 -18.27 0.76
CA PRO A 37 -25.96 -17.00 1.35
C PRO A 37 -24.81 -15.97 1.46
N VAL A 38 -24.18 -15.65 0.34
CA VAL A 38 -23.07 -14.70 0.23
C VAL A 38 -23.38 -13.62 -0.81
N PRO A 39 -22.99 -12.36 -0.59
CA PRO A 39 -23.19 -11.28 -1.55
C PRO A 39 -22.32 -11.45 -2.79
N VAL A 40 -22.84 -11.08 -3.96
CA VAL A 40 -22.07 -11.05 -5.21
C VAL A 40 -21.73 -9.59 -5.55
N VAL A 41 -20.43 -9.27 -5.52
CA VAL A 41 -19.93 -7.94 -5.89
C VAL A 41 -19.76 -7.86 -7.40
N LYS A 42 -20.41 -6.89 -8.06
CA LYS A 42 -20.12 -6.55 -9.45
C LYS A 42 -18.95 -5.58 -9.49
N VAL A 43 -17.73 -6.10 -9.53
CA VAL A 43 -16.51 -5.27 -9.56
C VAL A 43 -16.54 -4.38 -10.81
N ASN A 44 -16.41 -3.07 -10.59
CA ASN A 44 -16.34 -2.06 -11.65
C ASN A 44 -15.01 -1.29 -11.65
N THR A 45 -14.34 -1.22 -10.50
CA THR A 45 -13.05 -0.54 -10.35
C THR A 45 -12.10 -1.44 -9.57
N VAL A 46 -10.85 -1.48 -10.03
CA VAL A 46 -9.73 -2.13 -9.33
C VAL A 46 -8.68 -1.07 -9.08
N GLU A 47 -8.24 -0.94 -7.83
CA GLU A 47 -7.15 -0.04 -7.45
C GLU A 47 -6.02 -0.85 -6.83
N ASP A 48 -4.81 -0.64 -7.34
CA ASP A 48 -3.60 -1.31 -6.88
C ASP A 48 -2.73 -0.30 -6.11
N ARG A 49 -2.31 -0.67 -4.89
CA ARG A 49 -1.45 0.15 -4.04
C ARG A 49 -0.25 -0.65 -3.54
N PRO A 50 0.93 0.00 -3.38
CA PRO A 50 2.04 -0.64 -2.69
C PRO A 50 1.65 -0.97 -1.25
N GLY A 51 1.83 -2.23 -0.84
CA GLY A 51 1.59 -2.72 0.51
C GLY A 51 2.88 -3.09 1.23
N GLY A 52 2.77 -3.37 2.52
CA GLY A 52 3.88 -3.84 3.35
C GLY A 52 5.05 -2.85 3.39
N ALA A 53 6.27 -3.36 3.22
CA ALA A 53 7.50 -2.55 3.22
C ALA A 53 7.48 -1.45 2.14
N ALA A 54 6.78 -1.66 1.02
CA ALA A 54 6.67 -0.64 -0.02
C ALA A 54 5.82 0.56 0.42
N ASN A 55 4.72 0.35 1.15
CA ASN A 55 3.93 1.46 1.70
C ASN A 55 4.74 2.28 2.72
N VAL A 56 5.53 1.60 3.57
CA VAL A 56 6.42 2.26 4.54
C VAL A 56 7.47 3.11 3.81
N ALA A 57 8.13 2.55 2.79
CA ALA A 57 9.09 3.28 1.98
C ALA A 57 8.45 4.51 1.31
N MET A 58 7.25 4.38 0.73
CA MET A 58 6.52 5.49 0.10
C MET A 58 6.22 6.63 1.07
N ASN A 59 5.78 6.32 2.30
CA ASN A 59 5.54 7.34 3.32
C ASN A 59 6.83 8.08 3.71
N ILE A 60 7.94 7.37 3.87
CA ILE A 60 9.25 7.98 4.16
C ILE A 60 9.71 8.86 2.96
N ALA A 61 9.48 8.40 1.73
CA ALA A 61 9.75 9.18 0.51
C ALA A 61 8.99 10.51 0.49
N SER A 62 7.72 10.50 0.91
CA SER A 62 6.87 11.69 0.94
C SER A 62 7.37 12.77 1.91
N LEU A 63 8.17 12.39 2.91
CA LEU A 63 8.85 13.30 3.84
C LEU A 63 10.17 13.85 3.27
N GLY A 64 10.51 13.53 2.02
CA GLY A 64 11.63 14.10 1.27
C GLY A 64 12.84 13.21 1.10
N ARG A 65 12.79 11.91 1.42
CA ARG A 65 13.96 11.01 1.32
C ARG A 65 13.65 9.54 0.99
N ILE A 66 14.40 8.98 0.04
CA ILE A 66 14.76 7.54 -0.06
C ILE A 66 16.22 7.47 -0.50
N PHE A 67 17.06 6.67 0.17
CA PHE A 67 18.25 6.10 -0.48
C PHE A 67 17.84 4.74 -1.06
N PRO A 68 17.90 4.53 -2.38
CA PRO A 68 17.50 3.29 -3.01
C PRO A 68 18.62 2.26 -2.83
N THR A 69 18.76 1.69 -1.63
CA THR A 69 19.67 0.57 -1.40
C THR A 69 18.88 -0.70 -1.16
N GLY A 70 18.75 -1.49 -2.23
CA GLY A 70 18.47 -2.93 -2.16
C GLY A 70 17.00 -3.32 -2.19
N TRP A 71 16.45 -3.50 -3.40
CA TRP A 71 15.31 -4.40 -3.59
C TRP A 71 15.84 -5.84 -3.52
N ILE A 72 15.59 -6.55 -2.42
CA ILE A 72 15.63 -8.02 -2.42
C ILE A 72 14.19 -8.48 -2.22
N ASN A 73 13.53 -8.80 -3.32
CA ASN A 73 12.42 -9.74 -3.30
C ASN A 73 12.62 -10.70 -4.47
N ARG A 74 13.14 -11.90 -4.18
CA ARG A 74 13.09 -13.02 -5.13
C ARG A 74 11.71 -13.64 -4.97
N TYR A 75 10.83 -13.39 -5.93
CA TYR A 75 9.73 -14.31 -6.18
C TYR A 75 10.17 -15.26 -7.29
N GLY A 76 10.51 -16.48 -6.87
CA GLY A 76 10.37 -17.70 -7.67
C GLY A 76 9.12 -18.44 -7.21
#